data_AF-A0A6C0D5S4-F1
#
_entry.id   AF-A0A6C0D5S4-F1
#
_cell.length_a   1.000
_cell.length_b   1.000
_cell.length_c   1.000
_cell.angle_alpha   90.00
_cell.angle_beta   90.00
_cell.angle_gamma   90.00
#
_symmetry.space_group_name_H-M   'P 1'
#
loop_
_entity.id
_entity.type
_entity.pdbx_description
1 polymer ?
#
loop_
_entity_poly.entity_id
_entity_poly.type
_entity_poly.pdbx_seq_one_letter_code
_entity_poly.pdbx_strand_id
1 'polypeptide(L)'
;MKCFKLIVFLFGIGNGIGYCNNSSDLNSSSAFVCDVDVDVMRYYAIDNYKQPLNPFINSNSNNIIDLAFVFFIMCSSFMCSVVLVSNYVYSSMINQFVTSYNSNKLLYEYDPYLLEYLDEFNNMKTSVLSIDFLNSLKYKFLKHNSPKGEIIMNYNHLYSSFDYYCKKSNTFEFSYLDVVSRIYVVKNNCKNIYIDKCENCDYGNVNELGDDDVNKTDEKEQEKEQEQEKEKEQEKEKEKEEENSIFYNKSNNKVNCRETIDYVSNKYKYKGTIEEFYTYCETNNYKIHYRNLLENNDPNLSITFSIDKEEEQAKTMENIVSNKNNIGFKEFKKFQKF
;
A
#
# COMPACT_ATOMS: atom_id res chain seq x y z
N MET A 1 4.59 -33.76 17.02
CA MET A 1 5.19 -34.81 16.16
C MET A 1 4.08 -35.62 15.52
N LYS A 2 3.74 -35.37 14.26
CA LYS A 2 2.83 -36.21 13.47
C LYS A 2 3.69 -37.05 12.52
N CYS A 3 3.66 -38.37 12.67
CA CYS A 3 4.32 -39.31 11.77
C CYS A 3 3.77 -39.15 10.35
N PHE A 4 4.63 -38.80 9.40
CA PHE A 4 4.29 -38.85 7.98
C PHE A 4 4.62 -40.25 7.46
N LYS A 5 3.58 -40.99 7.06
CA LYS A 5 3.73 -42.19 6.23
C LYS A 5 4.21 -41.75 4.85
N LEU A 6 5.47 -42.03 4.55
CA LEU A 6 6.02 -41.91 3.20
C LEU A 6 5.35 -42.98 2.33
N ILE A 7 4.34 -42.59 1.55
CA ILE A 7 3.81 -43.43 0.48
C ILE A 7 4.74 -43.26 -0.71
N VAL A 8 5.68 -44.20 -0.84
CA VAL A 8 6.49 -44.34 -2.05
C VAL A 8 5.59 -44.94 -3.12
N PHE A 9 5.15 -44.13 -4.07
CA PHE A 9 4.58 -44.64 -5.32
C PHE A 9 5.71 -45.21 -6.17
N LEU A 10 6.05 -46.47 -5.98
CA LEU A 10 6.75 -47.25 -6.99
C LEU A 10 5.75 -47.54 -8.11
N PHE A 11 5.79 -46.75 -9.19
CA PHE A 11 5.19 -47.15 -10.45
C PHE A 11 6.02 -48.29 -11.06
N GLY A 12 5.79 -49.50 -10.56
CA GLY A 12 6.15 -50.71 -11.28
C GLY A 12 5.13 -50.92 -12.39
N ILE A 13 5.49 -50.61 -13.64
CA ILE A 13 4.72 -51.02 -14.81
C ILE A 13 4.98 -52.52 -15.00
N GLY A 14 4.26 -53.34 -14.22
CA GLY A 14 4.16 -54.78 -14.44
C GLY A 14 2.98 -55.06 -15.37
N ASN A 15 3.24 -55.10 -16.69
CA ASN A 15 2.28 -55.68 -17.63
C ASN A 15 2.42 -57.20 -17.56
N GLY A 16 1.53 -57.83 -16.81
CA GLY A 16 1.40 -59.29 -16.73
C GLY A 16 -0.03 -59.67 -16.38
N ILE A 17 -0.90 -59.75 -17.39
CA ILE A 17 -2.25 -60.32 -17.27
C ILE A 17 -2.09 -61.83 -17.29
N GLY A 18 -2.08 -62.45 -16.10
CA GLY A 18 -2.23 -63.89 -15.91
C GLY A 18 -3.59 -64.17 -15.26
N TYR A 19 -4.51 -64.75 -16.02
CA TYR A 19 -5.74 -65.33 -15.49
C TYR A 19 -5.39 -66.58 -14.68
N CYS A 20 -5.73 -66.60 -13.38
CA CYS A 20 -5.77 -67.82 -12.59
C CYS A 20 -7.22 -68.11 -12.19
N ASN A 21 -7.74 -69.25 -12.67
CA ASN A 21 -9.00 -69.81 -12.23
C ASN A 21 -8.86 -70.39 -10.81
N ASN A 22 -9.94 -70.27 -10.04
CA ASN A 22 -10.11 -70.86 -8.72
C ASN A 22 -9.88 -72.37 -8.71
N SER A 23 -9.15 -72.84 -7.71
CA SER A 23 -9.46 -74.10 -7.01
C SER A 23 -9.12 -73.96 -5.54
N SER A 24 -10.03 -74.47 -4.73
CA SER A 24 -9.99 -74.57 -3.27
C SER A 24 -8.79 -75.36 -2.76
N ASP A 25 -8.10 -74.84 -1.73
CA ASP A 25 -8.00 -75.44 -0.39
C ASP A 25 -6.75 -74.96 0.39
N LEU A 26 -7.02 -74.55 1.63
CA LEU A 26 -6.22 -74.69 2.87
C LEU A 26 -4.73 -74.30 2.93
N ASN A 27 -4.47 -73.31 3.79
CA ASN A 27 -3.35 -73.17 4.75
C ASN A 27 -1.93 -73.58 4.31
N SER A 28 -1.03 -72.59 4.15
CA SER A 28 0.18 -72.43 5.01
C SER A 28 1.09 -71.33 4.45
N SER A 29 1.82 -70.67 5.35
CA SER A 29 2.84 -69.67 5.06
C SER A 29 3.92 -70.19 4.11
N SER A 30 4.22 -69.44 3.05
CA SER A 30 5.51 -69.55 2.36
C SER A 30 5.89 -68.24 1.67
N ALA A 31 7.13 -67.82 1.88
CA ALA A 31 7.76 -66.68 1.23
C ALA A 31 7.81 -66.89 -0.29
N PHE A 32 7.44 -65.86 -1.05
CA PHE A 32 7.64 -65.81 -2.50
C PHE A 32 9.10 -65.45 -2.80
N VAL A 33 9.89 -66.45 -3.17
CA VAL A 33 11.10 -66.28 -3.98
C VAL A 33 10.68 -66.52 -5.41
N CYS A 34 10.70 -65.49 -6.25
CA CYS A 34 10.45 -65.61 -7.68
C CYS A 34 11.80 -65.72 -8.39
N ASP A 35 12.33 -66.94 -8.51
CA ASP A 35 13.30 -67.26 -9.55
C ASP A 35 12.54 -67.37 -10.87
N VAL A 36 12.86 -66.49 -11.82
CA VAL A 36 12.32 -66.55 -13.17
C VAL A 36 13.34 -67.27 -14.04
N ASP A 37 13.06 -68.54 -14.31
CA ASP A 37 13.76 -69.35 -15.32
C ASP A 37 13.46 -68.79 -16.72
N VAL A 38 14.49 -68.30 -17.40
CA VAL A 38 14.43 -67.69 -18.75
C VAL A 38 14.93 -68.66 -19.81
N ASP A 39 14.39 -69.89 -19.89
CA ASP A 39 14.87 -70.83 -20.92
C ASP A 39 13.84 -71.72 -21.62
N VAL A 40 12.53 -71.51 -21.45
CA VAL A 40 11.53 -72.32 -22.17
C VAL A 40 10.40 -71.47 -22.75
N MET A 41 10.67 -70.80 -23.88
CA MET A 41 9.62 -70.35 -24.82
C MET A 41 10.24 -70.05 -26.20
N ARG A 42 10.98 -71.03 -26.73
CA ARG A 42 11.20 -71.17 -28.18
C ARG A 42 10.26 -72.26 -28.68
N TYR A 43 9.71 -72.03 -29.87
CA TYR A 43 8.84 -72.91 -30.66
C TYR A 43 7.37 -72.93 -30.25
N TYR A 44 6.54 -72.08 -30.86
CA TYR A 44 5.70 -72.50 -32.00
C TYR A 44 5.35 -71.28 -32.87
N ALA A 45 5.55 -71.44 -34.17
CA ALA A 45 5.27 -70.48 -35.21
C ALA A 45 3.77 -70.42 -35.54
N ILE A 46 3.28 -69.23 -35.91
CA ILE A 46 2.25 -69.10 -36.95
C ILE A 46 2.71 -67.98 -37.91
N ASP A 47 3.24 -68.42 -39.05
CA ASP A 47 3.26 -67.64 -40.28
C ASP A 47 1.82 -67.39 -40.75
N ASN A 48 1.54 -66.14 -41.18
CA ASN A 48 0.65 -65.72 -42.28
C ASN A 48 -0.06 -64.40 -41.97
N TYR A 49 0.57 -63.28 -42.33
CA TYR A 49 0.06 -62.24 -43.24
C TYR A 49 1.09 -61.11 -43.22
N LYS A 50 2.07 -61.22 -44.12
CA LYS A 50 3.07 -60.20 -44.37
C LYS A 50 2.41 -59.09 -45.20
N GLN A 51 1.57 -58.27 -44.58
CA GLN A 51 1.33 -56.92 -45.10
C GLN A 51 2.64 -56.15 -44.95
N PRO A 52 3.11 -55.40 -45.96
CA PRO A 52 4.25 -54.51 -45.82
C PRO A 52 3.79 -53.33 -44.95
N LEU A 53 3.80 -53.52 -43.63
CA LEU A 53 3.65 -52.42 -42.69
C LEU A 53 4.88 -51.52 -42.90
N ASN A 54 4.64 -50.33 -43.43
CA ASN A 54 5.68 -49.36 -43.77
C ASN A 54 6.71 -49.25 -42.63
N PRO A 55 7.98 -49.65 -42.85
CA PRO A 55 9.03 -49.58 -41.82
C PRO A 55 9.28 -48.15 -41.34
N PHE A 56 8.80 -47.14 -42.09
CA PHE A 56 8.82 -45.73 -41.72
C PHE A 56 7.89 -45.37 -40.54
N ILE A 57 6.78 -46.08 -40.32
CA ILE A 57 5.86 -45.75 -39.21
C ILE A 57 6.43 -46.24 -37.88
N ASN A 58 7.14 -47.37 -37.88
CA ASN A 58 7.69 -47.98 -36.67
C ASN A 58 8.93 -47.26 -36.12
N SER A 59 9.69 -46.57 -36.98
CA SER A 59 10.83 -45.76 -36.53
C SER A 59 10.38 -44.46 -35.85
N ASN A 60 9.23 -43.90 -36.24
CA ASN A 60 8.76 -42.62 -35.72
C ASN A 60 8.00 -42.78 -34.39
N SER A 61 7.36 -43.92 -34.16
CA SER A 61 6.65 -44.21 -32.91
C SER A 61 7.59 -44.33 -31.70
N ASN A 62 8.77 -44.93 -31.87
CA ASN A 62 9.74 -45.08 -30.77
C ASN A 62 10.26 -43.71 -30.31
N ASN A 63 10.54 -42.78 -31.25
CA ASN A 63 10.97 -41.42 -30.94
C ASN A 63 9.91 -40.63 -30.15
N ILE A 64 8.61 -40.84 -30.44
CA ILE A 64 7.51 -40.17 -29.72
C ILE A 64 7.39 -40.70 -28.30
N ILE A 65 7.55 -42.02 -28.10
CA ILE A 65 7.49 -42.65 -26.78
C ILE A 65 8.67 -42.16 -25.91
N ASP A 66 9.88 -42.12 -26.47
CA ASP A 66 11.07 -41.61 -25.77
C ASP A 66 10.91 -40.14 -25.36
N LEU A 67 10.37 -39.30 -26.25
CA LEU A 67 10.08 -37.89 -25.95
C LEU A 67 9.04 -37.75 -24.83
N ALA A 68 7.97 -38.55 -24.86
CA ALA A 68 6.95 -38.54 -23.81
C ALA A 68 7.53 -38.98 -22.45
N PHE A 69 8.44 -39.95 -22.46
CA PHE A 69 9.12 -40.41 -21.24
C PHE A 69 10.03 -39.31 -20.65
N VAL A 70 10.82 -38.62 -21.48
CA VAL A 70 11.63 -37.47 -21.04
C VAL A 70 10.75 -36.35 -20.48
N PHE A 71 9.62 -36.06 -21.14
CA PHE A 71 8.65 -35.08 -20.65
C PHE A 71 8.06 -35.48 -19.29
N PHE A 72 7.69 -36.74 -19.12
CA PHE A 72 7.19 -37.27 -17.85
C PHE A 72 8.22 -37.11 -16.72
N ILE A 73 9.49 -37.43 -16.99
CA ILE A 73 10.58 -37.21 -16.02
C ILE A 73 10.68 -35.73 -15.63
N MET A 74 10.65 -34.81 -16.61
CA MET A 74 10.70 -33.37 -16.34
C MET A 74 9.48 -32.88 -15.53
N CYS A 75 8.28 -33.35 -15.84
CA CYS A 75 7.08 -32.99 -15.08
C CYS A 75 7.14 -33.55 -13.65
N SER A 76 7.58 -34.79 -13.48
CA SER A 76 7.68 -35.42 -12.16
C SER A 76 8.68 -34.71 -11.26
N SER A 77 9.85 -34.31 -11.80
CA SER A 77 10.87 -33.58 -11.04
C SER A 77 10.40 -32.18 -10.65
N PHE A 78 9.68 -31.49 -11.54
CA PHE A 78 9.05 -30.20 -11.24
C PHE A 78 7.96 -30.31 -10.17
N MET A 79 7.10 -31.33 -10.23
CA MET A 79 6.08 -31.53 -9.19
C MET A 79 6.71 -31.85 -7.84
N CYS A 80 7.75 -32.68 -7.81
CA CYS A 80 8.52 -32.95 -6.60
C CYS A 80 9.16 -31.67 -6.02
N SER A 81 9.73 -30.81 -6.85
CA SER A 81 10.34 -29.56 -6.38
C SER A 81 9.30 -28.60 -5.80
N VAL A 82 8.13 -28.45 -6.42
CA VAL A 82 7.03 -27.62 -5.90
C VAL A 82 6.56 -28.13 -4.54
N VAL A 83 6.39 -29.45 -4.38
CA VAL A 83 5.97 -30.06 -3.11
C VAL A 83 7.02 -29.83 -2.02
N LEU A 84 8.31 -29.97 -2.34
CA LEU A 84 9.39 -29.72 -1.40
C LEU A 84 9.44 -28.25 -0.95
N VAL A 85 9.38 -27.30 -1.89
CA VAL A 85 9.38 -25.86 -1.58
C VAL A 85 8.14 -25.47 -0.76
N SER A 86 6.96 -25.96 -1.14
CA SER A 86 5.71 -25.67 -0.43
C SER A 86 5.74 -26.20 1.02
N ASN A 87 6.17 -27.45 1.22
CA ASN A 87 6.15 -28.06 2.55
C ASN A 87 7.31 -27.63 3.45
N TYR A 88 8.52 -27.46 2.93
CA TYR A 88 9.69 -27.18 3.76
C TYR A 88 9.96 -25.68 3.88
N VAL A 89 9.90 -24.93 2.79
CA VAL A 89 10.23 -23.50 2.80
C VAL A 89 9.00 -22.68 3.16
N TYR A 90 7.93 -22.81 2.38
CA TYR A 90 6.75 -21.98 2.57
C TYR A 90 6.03 -22.27 3.89
N SER A 91 5.80 -23.55 4.24
CA SER A 91 5.18 -23.88 5.52
C SER A 91 6.03 -23.42 6.71
N SER A 92 7.37 -23.56 6.65
CA SER A 92 8.25 -23.08 7.72
C SER A 92 8.18 -21.57 7.88
N MET A 93 8.25 -20.83 6.76
CA MET A 93 8.17 -19.37 6.74
C MET A 93 6.82 -18.88 7.28
N ILE A 94 5.70 -19.49 6.88
CA ILE A 94 4.38 -19.14 7.39
C ILE A 94 4.27 -19.48 8.88
N ASN A 95 4.76 -20.63 9.33
CA ASN A 95 4.74 -20.99 10.74
C ASN A 95 5.58 -20.02 11.59
N GLN A 96 6.74 -19.59 11.08
CA GLN A 96 7.56 -18.55 11.73
C GLN A 96 6.82 -17.22 11.76
N PHE A 97 6.23 -16.78 10.66
CA PHE A 97 5.44 -15.56 10.59
C PHE A 97 4.27 -15.58 11.58
N VAL A 98 3.47 -16.65 11.59
CA VAL A 98 2.34 -16.83 12.50
C VAL A 98 2.80 -16.84 13.96
N THR A 99 3.92 -17.51 14.27
CA THR A 99 4.48 -17.51 15.62
C THR A 99 4.95 -16.10 16.04
N SER A 100 5.63 -15.38 15.15
CA SER A 100 6.08 -14.00 15.39
C SER A 100 4.92 -13.01 15.49
N TYR A 101 3.89 -13.17 14.66
CA TYR A 101 2.67 -12.37 14.70
C TYR A 101 1.89 -12.61 15.99
N ASN A 102 1.64 -13.86 16.37
CA ASN A 102 0.91 -14.19 17.58
C ASN A 102 1.66 -13.76 18.85
N SER A 103 3.00 -13.83 18.85
CA SER A 103 3.81 -13.35 19.98
C SER A 103 3.83 -11.82 20.10
N ASN A 104 3.62 -11.09 19.00
CA ASN A 104 3.62 -9.62 18.96
C ASN A 104 2.35 -9.05 18.34
N LYS A 105 1.17 -9.61 18.66
CA LYS A 105 -0.07 -9.24 17.98
C LYS A 105 -0.33 -7.73 18.01
N LEU A 106 -0.06 -7.08 19.14
CA LEU A 106 -0.21 -5.64 19.32
C LEU A 106 0.66 -4.79 18.39
N LEU A 107 1.78 -5.34 17.89
CA LEU A 107 2.68 -4.62 16.96
C LEU A 107 2.15 -4.65 15.51
N TYR A 108 1.41 -5.71 15.16
CA TYR A 108 0.95 -5.96 13.79
C TYR A 108 -0.55 -5.72 13.59
N GLU A 109 -1.31 -5.60 14.69
CA GLU A 109 -2.71 -5.18 14.66
C GLU A 109 -2.74 -3.69 14.30
N TYR A 110 -3.12 -3.40 13.06
CA TYR A 110 -3.33 -2.04 12.58
C TYR A 110 -4.82 -1.73 12.60
N ASP A 111 -5.15 -0.46 12.86
CA ASP A 111 -6.52 0.02 12.74
C ASP A 111 -6.81 0.37 11.27
N PRO A 112 -7.75 -0.32 10.59
CA PRO A 112 -8.10 -0.04 9.21
C PRO A 112 -8.54 1.41 8.97
N TYR A 113 -9.11 2.06 9.99
CA TYR A 113 -9.54 3.46 9.91
C TYR A 113 -8.37 4.41 9.59
N LEU A 114 -7.14 4.08 10.03
CA LEU A 114 -5.96 4.91 9.76
C LEU A 114 -5.59 4.99 8.27
N LEU A 115 -6.05 4.01 7.48
CA LEU A 115 -5.84 3.91 6.04
C LEU A 115 -6.99 4.50 5.23
N GLU A 116 -8.07 4.94 5.87
CA GLU A 116 -9.22 5.50 5.16
C GLU A 116 -8.83 6.73 4.34
N TYR A 117 -9.37 6.82 3.12
CA TYR A 117 -9.11 7.91 2.17
C TYR A 117 -7.64 8.11 1.75
N LEU A 118 -6.74 7.16 2.07
CA LEU A 118 -5.32 7.28 1.74
C LEU A 118 -5.08 7.22 0.23
N ASP A 119 -5.71 6.27 -0.46
CA ASP A 119 -5.57 6.12 -1.91
C ASP A 119 -6.17 7.31 -2.66
N GLU A 120 -7.35 7.77 -2.25
CA GLU A 120 -8.00 8.96 -2.81
C GLU A 120 -7.12 10.19 -2.66
N PHE A 121 -6.54 10.40 -1.47
CA PHE A 121 -5.62 11.50 -1.21
C PHE A 121 -4.35 11.43 -2.08
N ASN A 122 -3.76 10.24 -2.22
CA ASN A 122 -2.57 10.03 -3.05
C ASN A 122 -2.86 10.34 -4.53
N ASN A 123 -4.04 9.96 -5.02
CA ASN A 123 -4.48 10.20 -6.39
C ASN A 123 -4.87 11.66 -6.70
N MET A 124 -5.02 12.51 -5.69
CA MET A 124 -5.32 13.94 -5.89
C MET A 124 -4.14 14.70 -6.49
N LYS A 125 -4.43 15.62 -7.41
CA LYS A 125 -3.45 16.55 -7.97
C LYS A 125 -3.21 17.72 -7.01
N THR A 126 -1.95 18.06 -6.80
CA THR A 126 -1.53 19.27 -6.08
C THR A 126 -1.78 20.47 -6.97
N SER A 127 -2.59 21.43 -6.52
CA SER A 127 -2.95 22.63 -7.29
C SER A 127 -2.85 23.86 -6.41
N VAL A 128 -2.18 24.91 -6.88
CA VAL A 128 -2.07 26.18 -6.15
C VAL A 128 -3.48 26.73 -5.92
N LEU A 129 -3.86 26.87 -4.64
CA LEU A 129 -5.17 27.37 -4.24
C LEU A 129 -5.12 28.90 -4.13
N SER A 130 -6.19 29.58 -4.55
CA SER A 130 -6.29 31.03 -4.36
C SER A 130 -6.50 31.36 -2.88
N ILE A 131 -6.00 32.54 -2.47
CA ILE A 131 -6.14 33.04 -1.09
C ILE A 131 -7.63 33.15 -0.70
N ASP A 132 -8.49 33.58 -1.63
CA ASP A 132 -9.94 33.67 -1.40
C ASP A 132 -10.56 32.29 -1.13
N PHE A 133 -10.10 31.27 -1.87
CA PHE A 133 -10.57 29.90 -1.63
C PHE A 133 -10.10 29.40 -0.27
N LEU A 134 -8.84 29.64 0.12
CA LEU A 134 -8.31 29.28 1.44
C LEU A 134 -9.09 29.96 2.57
N ASN A 135 -9.42 31.23 2.41
CA ASN A 135 -10.24 31.98 3.36
C ASN A 135 -11.68 31.48 3.43
N SER A 136 -12.23 30.91 2.34
CA SER A 136 -13.56 30.30 2.33
C SER A 136 -13.63 28.99 3.12
N LEU A 137 -12.50 28.29 3.31
CA LEU A 137 -12.45 26.99 4.00
C LEU A 137 -12.89 27.07 5.45
N LYS A 138 -12.73 28.23 6.13
CA LYS A 138 -13.18 28.40 7.52
C LYS A 138 -14.70 28.23 7.67
N TYR A 139 -15.45 28.42 6.61
CA TYR A 139 -16.91 28.28 6.56
C TYR A 139 -17.36 26.93 6.01
N LYS A 140 -16.43 26.05 5.60
CA LYS A 140 -16.72 24.69 5.14
C LYS A 140 -16.38 23.72 6.26
N PHE A 141 -17.34 22.91 6.62
CA PHE A 141 -17.25 21.97 7.72
C PHE A 141 -17.45 20.55 7.21
N LEU A 142 -16.73 19.62 7.83
CA LEU A 142 -16.90 18.19 7.70
C LEU A 142 -17.42 17.64 9.03
N LYS A 143 -18.60 17.03 9.02
CA LYS A 143 -19.09 16.18 10.11
C LYS A 143 -18.82 14.74 9.75
N HIS A 144 -18.07 14.03 10.57
CA HIS A 144 -17.68 12.66 10.33
C HIS A 144 -17.87 11.82 11.59
N ASN A 145 -18.29 10.57 11.41
CA ASN A 145 -18.49 9.63 12.50
C ASN A 145 -17.34 8.62 12.47
N SER A 146 -16.41 8.75 13.42
CA SER A 146 -15.28 7.84 13.57
C SER A 146 -15.61 6.71 14.55
N PRO A 147 -14.77 5.65 14.62
CA PRO A 147 -14.88 4.63 15.66
C PRO A 147 -14.84 5.17 17.11
N LYS A 148 -14.25 6.36 17.33
CA LYS A 148 -14.14 7.01 18.64
C LYS A 148 -15.29 7.99 18.93
N GLY A 149 -16.14 8.25 17.96
CA GLY A 149 -17.29 9.14 18.05
C GLY A 149 -17.35 10.17 16.92
N GLU A 150 -18.28 11.11 17.08
CA GLU A 150 -18.53 12.17 16.11
C GLU A 150 -17.53 13.32 16.24
N ILE A 151 -17.13 13.87 15.10
CA ILE A 151 -16.25 15.03 14.99
C ILE A 151 -16.76 15.99 13.92
N ILE A 152 -16.71 17.29 14.22
CA ILE A 152 -16.92 18.37 13.26
C ILE A 152 -15.59 19.09 13.08
N MET A 153 -15.12 19.24 11.84
CA MET A 153 -13.82 19.82 11.52
C MET A 153 -13.93 20.85 10.39
N ASN A 154 -13.21 21.96 10.51
CA ASN A 154 -12.98 22.94 9.45
C ASN A 154 -11.50 23.33 9.40
N TYR A 155 -11.10 24.01 8.33
CA TYR A 155 -9.74 24.53 8.19
C TYR A 155 -9.68 26.05 8.33
N ASN A 156 -8.76 26.51 9.18
CA ASN A 156 -8.52 27.92 9.43
C ASN A 156 -7.17 28.35 8.85
N HIS A 157 -7.22 29.04 7.70
CA HIS A 157 -6.03 29.49 7.00
C HIS A 157 -5.17 30.48 7.80
N LEU A 158 -5.78 31.34 8.63
CA LEU A 158 -5.04 32.35 9.41
C LEU A 158 -4.05 31.73 10.39
N TYR A 159 -4.36 30.54 10.91
CA TYR A 159 -3.51 29.82 11.87
C TYR A 159 -2.90 28.55 11.28
N SER A 160 -3.17 28.28 9.99
CA SER A 160 -2.86 27.01 9.32
C SER A 160 -3.23 25.80 10.18
N SER A 161 -4.44 25.81 10.76
CA SER A 161 -4.90 24.78 11.70
C SER A 161 -6.25 24.18 11.30
N PHE A 162 -6.38 22.88 11.55
CA PHE A 162 -7.66 22.19 11.55
C PHE A 162 -8.35 22.42 12.90
N ASP A 163 -9.39 23.23 12.87
CA ASP A 163 -10.22 23.54 14.02
C ASP A 163 -11.28 22.43 14.14
N TYR A 164 -11.43 21.83 15.32
CA TYR A 164 -12.34 20.68 15.52
C TYR A 164 -13.19 20.79 16.79
N TYR A 165 -14.37 20.16 16.72
CA TYR A 165 -15.34 20.04 17.79
C TYR A 165 -15.67 18.57 18.02
N CYS A 166 -15.65 18.14 19.27
CA CYS A 166 -15.96 16.77 19.68
C CYS A 166 -16.39 16.73 21.14
N LYS A 167 -16.84 15.59 21.64
CA LYS A 167 -17.39 15.47 23.00
C LYS A 167 -16.43 15.95 24.11
N LYS A 168 -15.14 15.66 23.99
CA LYS A 168 -14.07 16.11 24.91
C LYS A 168 -12.76 16.22 24.14
N SER A 169 -11.91 17.18 24.48
CA SER A 169 -10.61 17.42 23.84
C SER A 169 -9.71 16.18 23.69
N ASN A 170 -9.76 15.27 24.67
CA ASN A 170 -8.88 14.08 24.72
C ASN A 170 -9.56 12.82 24.17
N THR A 171 -10.72 12.94 23.50
CA THR A 171 -11.44 11.78 22.96
C THR A 171 -10.73 11.19 21.74
N PHE A 172 -10.04 12.04 20.97
CA PHE A 172 -9.39 11.67 19.71
C PHE A 172 -7.88 11.76 19.83
N GLU A 173 -7.20 10.69 19.44
CA GLU A 173 -5.76 10.70 19.26
C GLU A 173 -5.40 11.46 17.97
N PHE A 174 -4.18 12.00 17.91
CA PHE A 174 -3.72 12.74 16.72
C PHE A 174 -3.75 11.90 15.44
N SER A 175 -3.55 10.58 15.54
CA SER A 175 -3.69 9.64 14.42
C SER A 175 -5.09 9.69 13.79
N TYR A 176 -6.15 9.73 14.61
CA TYR A 176 -7.52 9.84 14.14
C TYR A 176 -7.82 11.22 13.57
N LEU A 177 -7.32 12.29 14.20
CA LEU A 177 -7.48 13.66 13.67
C LEU A 177 -6.82 13.83 12.29
N ASP A 178 -5.71 13.13 12.07
CA ASP A 178 -5.00 13.09 10.79
C ASP A 178 -5.79 12.41 9.68
N VAL A 179 -6.50 11.33 10.00
CA VAL A 179 -7.44 10.70 9.05
C VAL A 179 -8.58 11.67 8.73
N VAL A 180 -9.17 12.32 9.73
CA VAL A 180 -10.31 13.23 9.53
C VAL A 180 -9.90 14.45 8.69
N SER A 181 -8.71 15.01 8.91
CA SER A 181 -8.18 16.10 8.10
C SER A 181 -7.88 15.65 6.67
N ARG A 182 -7.38 14.43 6.46
CA ARG A 182 -7.24 13.82 5.12
C ARG A 182 -8.59 13.71 4.41
N ILE A 183 -9.61 13.20 5.10
CA ILE A 183 -10.99 13.12 4.57
C ILE A 183 -11.50 14.53 4.21
N TYR A 184 -11.29 15.52 5.09
CA TYR A 184 -11.68 16.91 4.85
C TYR A 184 -11.05 17.45 3.55
N VAL A 185 -9.76 17.17 3.37
CA VAL A 185 -8.97 17.62 2.22
C VAL A 185 -9.44 16.99 0.93
N VAL A 186 -9.73 15.68 0.95
CA VAL A 186 -10.28 14.96 -0.21
C VAL A 186 -11.65 15.52 -0.58
N LYS A 187 -12.55 15.70 0.40
CA LYS A 187 -13.92 16.18 0.15
C LYS A 187 -13.96 17.64 -0.34
N ASN A 188 -13.00 18.46 0.06
CA ASN A 188 -12.92 19.87 -0.35
C ASN A 188 -11.95 20.13 -1.51
N ASN A 189 -11.30 19.08 -2.04
CA ASN A 189 -10.31 19.14 -3.11
C ASN A 189 -9.17 20.14 -2.85
N CYS A 190 -8.57 20.09 -1.65
CA CYS A 190 -7.58 21.06 -1.21
C CYS A 190 -6.27 20.41 -0.71
N LYS A 191 -5.60 19.61 -1.55
CA LYS A 191 -4.40 18.82 -1.17
C LYS A 191 -3.32 19.66 -0.47
N ASN A 192 -3.06 20.87 -0.97
CA ASN A 192 -1.97 21.74 -0.53
C ASN A 192 -2.01 22.19 0.94
N ILE A 193 -3.15 22.07 1.63
CA ILE A 193 -3.24 22.47 3.06
C ILE A 193 -2.86 21.35 4.02
N TYR A 194 -2.72 20.12 3.52
CA TYR A 194 -2.38 18.95 4.31
C TYR A 194 -0.89 18.67 4.18
N ILE A 195 -0.21 18.52 5.33
CA ILE A 195 1.19 18.13 5.38
C ILE A 195 1.23 16.61 5.56
N ASP A 196 1.77 15.89 4.57
CA ASP A 196 1.96 14.46 4.70
C ASP A 196 3.21 14.15 5.54
N LYS A 197 3.07 13.24 6.49
CA LYS A 197 4.18 12.83 7.37
C LYS A 197 5.29 12.13 6.59
N CYS A 198 4.95 11.48 5.48
CA CYS A 198 5.93 10.85 4.60
C CYS A 198 6.84 11.88 3.91
N GLU A 199 6.33 13.07 3.59
CA GLU A 199 7.11 14.13 2.94
C GLU A 199 8.25 14.63 3.85
N ASN A 200 8.07 14.68 5.18
CA ASN A 200 9.12 15.08 6.12
C ASN A 200 10.34 14.15 6.14
N CYS A 201 10.23 12.94 5.59
CA CYS A 201 11.33 11.97 5.54
C CYS A 201 12.27 12.23 4.35
N ASP A 202 11.78 12.88 3.29
CA ASP A 202 12.53 13.17 2.07
C ASP A 202 13.19 14.56 2.09
N TYR A 203 12.74 15.47 2.96
CA TYR A 203 13.31 16.83 3.08
C TYR A 203 14.74 16.89 3.65
N GLY A 204 15.32 15.79 4.12
CA GLY A 204 16.75 15.71 4.41
C GLY A 204 17.65 15.75 3.16
N ASN A 205 17.07 15.74 1.95
CA ASN A 205 17.82 15.66 0.69
C ASN A 205 17.26 16.51 -0.46
N VAL A 206 16.43 17.53 -0.18
CA VAL A 206 15.94 18.46 -1.22
C VAL A 206 16.36 19.88 -0.90
N ASN A 207 17.68 20.12 -0.97
CA ASN A 207 18.12 21.37 -1.57
C ASN A 207 17.84 21.26 -3.08
N GLU A 208 17.36 22.34 -3.68
CA GLU A 208 16.93 22.46 -5.08
C GLU A 208 15.48 22.03 -5.35
N LEU A 209 14.57 23.00 -5.23
CA LEU A 209 13.59 23.36 -6.28
C LEU A 209 12.70 24.52 -5.79
N GLY A 210 12.95 25.73 -6.30
CA GLY A 210 11.94 26.80 -6.33
C GLY A 210 12.35 28.22 -5.93
N ASP A 211 13.54 28.70 -6.26
CA ASP A 211 13.81 30.16 -6.26
C ASP A 211 13.56 30.75 -7.66
N ASP A 212 12.31 31.11 -7.91
CA ASP A 212 11.92 32.09 -8.93
C ASP A 212 11.29 33.29 -8.20
N ASP A 213 12.11 34.19 -7.65
CA ASP A 213 11.76 35.63 -7.62
C ASP A 213 13.00 36.54 -7.47
N VAL A 214 13.46 37.00 -8.63
CA VAL A 214 14.02 38.31 -8.99
C VAL A 214 14.28 39.34 -7.86
N ASN A 215 15.58 39.65 -7.70
CA ASN A 215 16.20 40.94 -7.32
C ASN A 215 15.88 41.55 -5.94
N LYS A 216 16.90 41.55 -5.05
CA LYS A 216 17.55 42.77 -4.54
C LYS A 216 18.80 42.50 -3.68
N THR A 217 19.94 42.93 -4.24
CA THR A 217 21.03 43.69 -3.59
C THR A 217 22.00 42.95 -2.65
N ASP A 218 23.15 42.61 -3.25
CA ASP A 218 24.54 42.97 -2.91
C ASP A 218 25.07 42.89 -1.46
N GLU A 219 26.31 42.37 -1.42
CA GLU A 219 27.34 42.50 -0.38
C GLU A 219 27.26 41.56 0.84
N LYS A 220 27.90 40.38 0.71
CA LYS A 220 29.01 39.90 1.59
C LYS A 220 29.41 38.45 1.28
N GLU A 221 29.95 38.24 0.08
CA GLU A 221 30.86 37.13 -0.20
C GLU A 221 32.28 37.70 -0.22
N GLN A 222 33.01 37.55 0.89
CA GLN A 222 34.48 37.60 0.98
C GLN A 222 34.91 37.45 2.44
N GLU A 223 34.68 36.28 3.06
CA GLU A 223 35.37 35.95 4.33
C GLU A 223 35.41 34.46 4.72
N LYS A 224 35.06 33.50 3.82
CA LYS A 224 35.03 32.06 4.17
C LYS A 224 35.98 31.15 3.40
N GLU A 225 36.88 31.70 2.58
CA GLU A 225 37.88 30.90 1.83
C GLU A 225 39.25 30.77 2.53
N GLN A 226 39.46 31.30 3.73
CA GLN A 226 40.75 31.20 4.45
C GLN A 226 40.78 30.26 5.66
N GLU A 227 39.66 29.61 6.01
CA GLU A 227 39.61 28.68 7.16
C GLU A 227 39.68 27.19 6.76
N GLN A 228 39.51 26.85 5.48
CA GLN A 228 39.50 25.45 5.00
C GLN A 228 40.87 24.90 4.57
N GLU A 229 41.93 25.72 4.54
CA GLU A 229 43.29 25.25 4.21
C GLU A 229 44.12 24.83 5.43
N LYS A 230 43.71 25.18 6.66
CA LYS A 230 44.47 24.83 7.88
C LYS A 230 44.06 23.51 8.55
N GLU A 231 42.88 22.96 8.26
CA GLU A 231 42.46 21.66 8.81
C GLU A 231 42.97 20.46 7.99
N LYS A 232 43.31 20.64 6.71
CA LYS A 232 43.78 19.55 5.83
C LYS A 232 45.25 19.15 6.03
N GLU A 233 46.04 19.92 6.77
CA GLU A 233 47.45 19.58 7.07
C GLU A 233 47.65 18.84 8.41
N GLN A 234 46.68 18.89 9.34
CA GLN A 234 46.79 18.16 10.62
C GLN A 234 46.23 16.73 10.59
N GLU A 235 45.48 16.35 9.55
CA GLU A 235 44.88 15.01 9.43
C GLU A 235 45.83 13.99 8.78
N LYS A 236 46.86 14.44 8.04
CA LYS A 236 47.83 13.55 7.36
C LYS A 236 48.97 13.03 8.25
N GLU A 237 49.13 13.54 9.47
CA GLU A 237 50.18 13.09 10.40
C GLU A 237 49.70 12.01 11.40
N LYS A 238 48.39 11.75 11.51
CA LYS A 238 47.85 10.69 12.38
C LYS A 238 47.63 9.35 11.70
N GLU A 239 47.73 9.29 10.38
CA GLU A 239 47.40 8.08 9.59
C GLU A 239 48.59 7.08 9.44
N LYS A 240 49.74 7.32 10.07
CA LYS A 240 50.95 6.48 9.93
C LYS A 240 51.37 5.65 11.15
N GLU A 241 50.58 5.62 12.22
CA GLU A 241 50.92 4.80 13.41
C GLU A 241 49.92 3.67 13.73
N GLU A 242 48.90 3.42 12.91
CA GLU A 242 47.87 2.39 13.20
C GLU A 242 47.94 1.10 12.36
N GLU A 243 49.05 0.79 11.69
CA GLU A 243 49.16 -0.44 10.87
C GLU A 243 49.61 -1.72 11.62
N ASN A 244 49.64 -1.76 12.96
CA ASN A 244 50.04 -2.98 13.70
C ASN A 244 49.19 -3.31 14.93
N SER A 245 47.85 -3.40 14.78
CA SER A 245 47.03 -4.11 15.77
C SER A 245 46.01 -5.05 15.11
N ILE A 246 46.16 -6.36 15.37
CA ILE A 246 45.30 -7.45 14.87
C ILE A 246 44.09 -7.66 15.82
N PHE A 247 43.80 -6.70 16.70
CA PHE A 247 42.68 -6.77 17.64
C PHE A 247 41.55 -5.82 17.19
N TYR A 248 40.34 -6.39 17.04
CA TYR A 248 39.13 -5.66 16.69
C TYR A 248 38.80 -4.62 17.78
N ASN A 249 39.14 -3.36 17.54
CA ASN A 249 38.73 -2.25 18.39
C ASN A 249 37.36 -1.77 17.90
N LYS A 250 36.30 -2.08 18.66
CA LYS A 250 34.95 -1.56 18.40
C LYS A 250 34.98 -0.05 18.66
N SER A 251 35.27 0.75 17.63
CA SER A 251 35.15 2.20 17.71
C SER A 251 33.69 2.53 17.99
N ASN A 252 33.42 3.05 19.18
CA ASN A 252 32.18 3.76 19.44
C ASN A 252 32.27 5.09 18.67
N ASN A 253 32.10 5.04 17.35
CA ASN A 253 31.74 6.20 16.56
C ASN A 253 30.32 6.57 16.96
N LYS A 254 30.22 7.31 18.06
CA LYS A 254 29.07 8.14 18.37
C LYS A 254 29.12 9.27 17.33
N VAL A 255 28.64 8.97 16.13
CA VAL A 255 28.35 9.98 15.10
C VAL A 255 27.25 10.86 15.69
N ASN A 256 27.68 11.90 16.38
CA ASN A 256 26.85 13.07 16.67
C ASN A 256 26.74 13.85 15.35
N CYS A 257 25.77 13.47 14.54
CA CYS A 257 25.12 14.36 13.58
C CYS A 257 23.64 14.00 13.61
N ARG A 258 22.96 14.38 14.69
CA ARG A 258 21.52 14.62 14.59
C ARG A 258 21.41 16.04 14.04
N GLU A 259 21.45 16.16 12.72
CA GLU A 259 20.81 17.30 12.08
C GLU A 259 19.40 17.38 12.65
N THR A 260 19.05 18.54 13.21
CA THR A 260 17.72 18.77 13.75
C THR A 260 16.76 18.79 12.57
N ILE A 261 16.13 17.66 12.29
CA ILE A 261 15.04 17.60 11.30
C ILE A 261 13.93 18.50 11.84
N ASP A 262 13.66 19.60 11.15
CA ASP A 262 12.54 20.48 11.44
C ASP A 262 11.25 19.75 11.06
N TYR A 263 10.68 19.05 12.04
CA TYR A 263 9.47 18.26 11.84
C TYR A 263 8.25 19.17 11.71
N VAL A 264 7.70 19.27 10.50
CA VAL A 264 6.47 20.01 10.22
C VAL A 264 5.28 19.06 10.31
N SER A 265 4.21 19.44 11.02
CA SER A 265 3.00 18.61 11.10
C SER A 265 1.73 19.44 11.07
N ASN A 266 0.64 18.78 10.69
CA ASN A 266 -0.70 19.35 10.71
C ASN A 266 -1.03 19.84 12.14
N LYS A 267 -1.52 21.07 12.25
CA LYS A 267 -1.92 21.67 13.53
C LYS A 267 -3.40 21.40 13.78
N TYR A 268 -3.72 20.92 14.97
CA TYR A 268 -5.09 20.62 15.39
C TYR A 268 -5.48 21.48 16.60
N LYS A 269 -6.64 22.13 16.54
CA LYS A 269 -7.13 23.01 17.61
C LYS A 269 -8.53 22.63 18.03
N TYR A 270 -8.67 22.20 19.28
CA TYR A 270 -9.97 21.97 19.89
C TYR A 270 -10.70 23.31 20.09
N LYS A 271 -11.93 23.40 19.61
CA LYS A 271 -12.77 24.60 19.72
C LYS A 271 -13.91 24.48 20.70
N GLY A 272 -14.33 23.25 21.02
CA GLY A 272 -15.46 23.04 21.91
C GLY A 272 -16.19 21.73 21.64
N THR A 273 -17.31 21.58 22.32
CA THR A 273 -18.23 20.47 22.13
C THR A 273 -19.07 20.63 20.86
N ILE A 274 -19.73 19.55 20.42
CA ILE A 274 -20.63 19.60 19.26
C ILE A 274 -21.84 20.48 19.57
N GLU A 275 -22.30 20.46 20.82
CA GLU A 275 -23.38 21.31 21.33
C GLU A 275 -22.96 22.79 21.33
N GLU A 276 -21.72 23.09 21.73
CA GLU A 276 -21.15 24.44 21.66
C GLU A 276 -21.05 24.94 20.21
N PHE A 277 -20.74 24.06 19.25
CA PHE A 277 -20.74 24.41 17.83
C PHE A 277 -22.13 24.86 17.36
N TYR A 278 -23.18 24.10 17.65
CA TYR A 278 -24.55 24.48 17.29
C TYR A 278 -25.00 25.76 17.99
N THR A 279 -24.67 25.92 19.27
CA THR A 279 -24.93 27.16 20.03
C THR A 279 -24.21 28.36 19.41
N TYR A 280 -22.96 28.17 18.96
CA TYR A 280 -22.20 29.19 18.25
C TYR A 280 -22.86 29.57 16.92
N CYS A 281 -23.36 28.58 16.15
CA CYS A 281 -24.10 28.83 14.93
C CYS A 281 -25.37 29.65 15.18
N GLU A 282 -26.16 29.28 16.19
CA GLU A 282 -27.38 30.00 16.59
C GLU A 282 -27.07 31.42 17.05
N THR A 283 -26.07 31.61 17.92
CA THR A 283 -25.71 32.92 18.48
C THR A 283 -25.28 33.92 17.41
N ASN A 284 -24.66 33.44 16.32
CA ASN A 284 -24.16 34.28 15.23
C ASN A 284 -25.11 34.35 14.02
N ASN A 285 -26.32 33.77 14.13
CA ASN A 285 -27.29 33.67 13.04
C ASN A 285 -26.69 33.04 11.76
N TYR A 286 -25.93 31.96 11.94
CA TYR A 286 -25.39 31.17 10.83
C TYR A 286 -26.43 30.16 10.35
N LYS A 287 -26.63 30.10 9.03
CA LYS A 287 -27.42 29.04 8.39
C LYS A 287 -26.52 27.92 7.91
N ILE A 288 -26.87 26.68 8.27
CA ILE A 288 -26.16 25.47 7.86
C ILE A 288 -26.72 24.98 6.52
N HIS A 289 -25.86 24.93 5.51
CA HIS A 289 -26.18 24.41 4.18
C HIS A 289 -25.49 23.08 3.95
N TYR A 290 -26.26 22.00 3.90
CA TYR A 290 -25.72 20.67 3.64
C TYR A 290 -25.43 20.48 2.15
N ARG A 291 -24.22 20.04 1.82
CA ARG A 291 -23.82 19.76 0.44
C ARG A 291 -24.00 18.27 0.16
N ASN A 292 -24.82 17.94 -0.84
CA ASN A 292 -25.07 16.58 -1.35
C ASN A 292 -25.47 15.55 -0.27
N LEU A 293 -26.74 15.54 0.12
CA LEU A 293 -27.40 14.37 0.67
C LEU A 293 -27.66 13.38 -0.47
N LEU A 294 -26.63 12.63 -0.89
CA LEU A 294 -26.91 11.38 -1.59
C LEU A 294 -27.36 10.40 -0.52
N GLU A 295 -28.63 9.98 -0.60
CA GLU A 295 -29.33 9.04 0.29
C GLU A 295 -28.72 7.63 0.27
N ASN A 296 -27.45 7.51 0.66
CA ASN A 296 -26.84 6.23 0.98
C ASN A 296 -26.76 6.14 2.49
N ASN A 297 -27.50 5.18 3.06
CA ASN A 297 -27.63 4.88 4.49
C ASN A 297 -26.32 4.34 5.12
N ASP A 298 -25.15 4.79 4.68
CA ASP A 298 -23.88 4.36 5.24
C ASP A 298 -23.62 5.10 6.58
N PRO A 299 -23.54 4.41 7.72
CA PRO A 299 -23.26 5.02 9.02
C PRO A 299 -21.86 5.65 9.12
N ASN A 300 -20.95 5.39 8.16
CA ASN A 300 -19.63 6.01 8.08
C ASN A 300 -19.60 7.26 7.17
N LEU A 301 -20.76 7.71 6.69
CA LEU A 301 -20.83 8.82 5.75
C LEU A 301 -20.36 10.14 6.39
N SER A 302 -19.27 10.68 5.86
CA SER A 302 -18.87 12.06 6.13
C SER A 302 -19.79 13.04 5.40
N ILE A 303 -20.36 13.96 6.15
CA ILE A 303 -21.25 15.02 5.65
C ILE A 303 -20.45 16.30 5.56
N THR A 304 -20.44 16.92 4.38
CA THR A 304 -19.90 18.28 4.22
C THR A 304 -21.01 19.31 4.22
N PHE A 305 -20.80 20.42 4.91
CA PHE A 305 -21.75 21.52 4.96
C PHE A 305 -21.01 22.85 5.03
N SER A 306 -21.70 23.95 4.71
CA SER A 306 -21.16 25.31 4.87
C SER A 306 -22.03 26.14 5.80
N ILE A 307 -21.43 27.16 6.41
CA ILE A 307 -22.15 28.17 7.20
C ILE A 307 -22.05 29.53 6.53
N ASP A 308 -23.18 30.21 6.37
CA ASP A 308 -23.24 31.57 5.86
C ASP A 308 -23.94 32.48 6.86
N LYS A 309 -23.44 33.71 7.03
CA LYS A 309 -24.13 34.73 7.83
C LYS A 309 -25.32 35.27 7.02
N GLU A 310 -26.50 35.39 7.62
CA GLU A 310 -27.71 35.85 6.91
C GLU A 310 -27.52 37.19 6.18
N GLU A 311 -26.75 38.12 6.75
CA GLU A 311 -26.48 39.43 6.15
C GLU A 311 -25.68 39.35 4.83
N GLU A 312 -24.83 38.33 4.66
CA GLU A 312 -24.06 38.14 3.42
C GLU A 312 -24.91 37.51 2.31
N GLN A 313 -25.91 36.69 2.65
CA GLN A 313 -26.81 36.11 1.67
C GLN A 313 -27.72 37.16 1.02
N ALA A 314 -28.21 38.14 1.79
CA ALA A 314 -28.97 39.26 1.25
C ALA A 314 -28.14 40.08 0.26
N LYS A 315 -26.89 40.40 0.59
CA LYS A 315 -25.95 41.11 -0.29
C LYS A 315 -25.58 40.31 -1.54
N THR A 316 -25.43 38.99 -1.42
CA THR A 316 -25.11 38.13 -2.55
C THR A 316 -26.30 37.97 -3.49
N MET A 317 -27.52 37.83 -2.97
CA MET A 317 -28.74 37.85 -3.77
C MET A 317 -28.97 39.21 -4.45
N GLU A 318 -28.77 40.33 -3.74
CA GLU A 318 -28.85 41.67 -4.35
C GLU A 318 -27.81 41.87 -5.45
N ASN A 319 -26.58 41.37 -5.29
CA ASN A 319 -25.55 41.43 -6.33
C ASN A 319 -25.85 40.54 -7.53
N ILE A 320 -26.46 39.37 -7.33
CA ILE A 320 -26.89 38.50 -8.45
C ILE A 320 -28.08 39.12 -9.20
N VAL A 321 -29.01 39.76 -8.49
CA VAL A 321 -30.15 40.47 -9.08
C VAL A 321 -29.71 41.73 -9.81
N SER A 322 -28.74 42.48 -9.28
CA SER A 322 -28.20 43.67 -9.95
C SER A 322 -27.33 43.33 -11.17
N ASN A 323 -26.58 42.20 -11.15
CA ASN A 323 -25.83 41.76 -12.32
C ASN A 323 -26.72 41.19 -13.45
N LYS A 324 -27.88 40.60 -13.13
CA LYS A 324 -28.86 40.19 -14.15
C LYS A 324 -29.47 41.38 -14.91
N ASN A 325 -29.47 42.57 -14.31
CA ASN A 325 -29.98 43.79 -14.95
C ASN A 325 -28.93 44.51 -15.83
N ASN A 326 -27.70 43.99 -15.89
CA ASN A 326 -26.61 44.51 -16.73
C ASN A 326 -26.29 43.61 -17.93
N ILE A 327 -27.30 43.00 -18.55
CA ILE A 327 -27.16 42.45 -19.90
C ILE A 327 -27.01 43.65 -20.85
N GLY A 328 -25.76 44.02 -21.13
CA GLY A 328 -25.44 45.12 -22.03
C GLY A 328 -26.09 44.92 -23.39
N PHE A 329 -26.60 46.02 -23.96
CA PHE A 329 -27.28 46.11 -25.27
C PHE A 329 -26.56 45.40 -26.43
N LYS A 330 -25.28 45.06 -26.28
CA LYS A 330 -24.48 44.27 -27.25
C LYS A 330 -24.90 42.80 -27.34
N GLU A 331 -25.40 42.18 -26.28
CA GLU A 331 -25.90 40.78 -26.35
C GLU A 331 -27.29 40.69 -26.99
N PHE A 332 -28.11 41.74 -26.86
CA PHE A 332 -29.44 41.79 -27.48
C PHE A 332 -29.37 41.75 -29.02
N LYS A 333 -28.29 42.27 -29.63
CA LYS A 333 -28.07 42.21 -31.08
C LYS A 333 -27.72 40.81 -31.61
N LYS A 334 -27.29 39.86 -30.76
CA LYS A 334 -27.04 38.48 -31.19
C LYS A 334 -28.32 37.66 -31.34
N PHE A 335 -29.41 38.05 -30.69
CA PHE A 335 -30.69 37.33 -30.74
C PHE A 335 -31.66 37.81 -31.83
N GLN A 336 -31.29 38.84 -32.61
CA GLN A 336 -32.14 39.40 -33.68
C GLN A 336 -31.80 38.91 -35.10
N LYS A 337 -30.94 37.89 -35.24
CA LYS A 337 -30.74 37.18 -36.51
C LYS A 337 -31.41 35.81 -36.44
N PHE A 338 -32.73 35.82 -36.61
CA PHE A 338 -33.50 34.70 -37.17
C PHE A 338 -34.60 35.27 -38.05
#